data_AF-A0A1S9BQZ6-F1
#
_entry.id   AF-A0A1S9BQZ6-F1
#
_cell.length_a   1.000
_cell.length_b   1.000
_cell.length_c   1.000
_cell.angle_alpha   90.00
_cell.angle_beta   90.00
_cell.angle_gamma   90.00
#
_symmetry.space_group_name_H-M   'P 1'
#
loop_
_entity.id
_entity.type
_entity.pdbx_description
1 polymer ?
#
loop_
_entity_poly.entity_id
_entity_poly.type
_entity_poly.pdbx_seq_one_letter_code
_entity_poly.pdbx_strand_id
1 'polypeptide(L)'
;ENTDNELVRMLTDLFDERIDGVEKVKKLKSEYGLRMTKEVEGEVTDMCTYATAMENKGVEKGIGIGREQGIDIGREQGIGIGLEAGKRALVEEMLRSGMAPQDISSSCKLSLDYVLEIQKGVLVKE
;
A
#
# COMPACT_ATOMS: atom_id res chain seq x y z
N GLU A 1 -9.66 37.41 -37.48
CA GLU A 1 -10.68 36.37 -37.27
C GLU A 1 -10.30 35.58 -36.03
N ASN A 2 -10.78 36.00 -34.86
CA ASN A 2 -10.81 35.16 -33.67
C ASN A 2 -12.22 34.58 -33.62
N THR A 3 -12.51 33.65 -34.51
CA THR A 3 -13.55 32.68 -34.23
C THR A 3 -13.03 31.87 -33.05
N ASP A 4 -13.44 32.26 -31.84
CA ASP A 4 -13.42 31.38 -30.69
C ASP A 4 -13.94 30.03 -31.18
N ASN A 5 -13.02 29.07 -31.29
CA ASN A 5 -13.29 27.83 -32.00
C ASN A 5 -14.34 27.10 -31.15
N GLU A 6 -15.59 27.12 -31.59
CA GLU A 6 -16.75 26.65 -30.81
C GLU A 6 -16.53 25.24 -30.26
N LEU A 7 -15.83 24.41 -31.04
CA LEU A 7 -15.35 23.09 -30.65
C LEU A 7 -14.43 23.13 -29.41
N VAL A 8 -13.47 24.05 -29.37
CA VAL A 8 -12.55 24.22 -28.23
C VAL A 8 -13.31 24.64 -26.99
N ARG A 9 -14.30 25.54 -27.12
CA ARG A 9 -15.13 25.97 -25.98
C ARG A 9 -16.01 24.82 -25.46
N MET A 10 -16.59 24.05 -26.38
CA MET A 10 -17.35 22.84 -26.05
C MET A 10 -16.50 21.82 -25.31
N LEU A 11 -15.29 21.52 -25.80
CA LEU A 11 -14.36 20.62 -25.13
C LEU A 11 -13.93 21.16 -23.77
N THR A 12 -13.73 22.49 -23.66
CA THR A 12 -13.40 23.13 -22.38
C THR A 12 -14.51 22.92 -21.36
N ASP A 13 -15.78 23.16 -21.71
CA ASP A 13 -16.93 22.92 -20.82
C ASP A 13 -17.11 21.41 -20.51
N LEU A 14 -16.94 20.55 -21.51
CA LEU A 14 -17.07 19.10 -21.37
C LEU A 14 -16.02 18.52 -20.39
N PHE A 15 -14.80 19.06 -20.37
CA PHE A 15 -13.73 18.62 -19.48
C PHE A 15 -13.56 19.49 -18.22
N ASP A 16 -14.36 20.56 -18.03
CA ASP A 16 -14.29 21.41 -16.84
C ASP A 16 -14.77 20.67 -15.59
N GLU A 17 -13.89 20.52 -14.61
CA GLU A 17 -14.12 19.78 -13.37
C GLU A 17 -15.13 20.47 -12.43
N ARG A 18 -15.41 21.76 -12.67
CA ARG A 18 -16.34 22.57 -11.87
C ARG A 18 -17.80 22.41 -12.31
N ILE A 19 -18.03 21.80 -13.46
CA ILE A 19 -19.36 21.56 -14.02
C ILE A 19 -19.70 20.09 -13.75
N ASP A 20 -20.83 19.83 -13.09
CA ASP A 20 -21.29 18.46 -12.86
C ASP A 20 -21.79 17.82 -14.16
N GLY A 21 -21.87 16.48 -14.18
CA GLY A 21 -22.26 15.71 -15.36
C GLY A 21 -23.64 16.06 -15.93
N VAL A 22 -24.61 16.39 -15.06
CA VAL A 22 -25.97 16.75 -15.48
C VAL A 22 -25.97 18.13 -16.16
N GLU A 23 -25.23 19.08 -15.61
CA GLU A 23 -25.10 20.42 -16.20
C GLU A 23 -24.27 20.38 -17.50
N LYS A 24 -23.27 19.48 -17.61
CA LYS A 24 -22.57 19.23 -18.89
C LYS A 24 -23.55 18.77 -19.97
N VAL A 25 -24.36 17.75 -19.69
CA VAL A 25 -25.37 17.25 -20.63
C VAL A 25 -26.31 18.37 -21.08
N LYS A 26 -26.76 19.21 -20.14
CA LYS A 26 -27.62 20.35 -20.44
C LYS A 26 -26.94 21.35 -21.36
N LYS A 27 -25.71 21.78 -21.05
CA LYS A 27 -24.91 22.69 -21.90
C LYS A 27 -24.71 22.12 -23.31
N LEU A 28 -24.32 20.86 -23.43
CA LEU A 28 -24.11 20.18 -24.72
C LEU A 28 -25.37 20.22 -25.60
N LYS A 29 -26.56 20.07 -25.01
CA LYS A 29 -27.83 20.14 -25.72
C LYS A 29 -28.26 21.58 -26.05
N SER A 30 -28.24 22.48 -25.06
CA SER A 30 -28.83 23.82 -25.20
C SER A 30 -27.90 24.85 -25.82
N GLU A 31 -26.61 24.81 -25.48
CA GLU A 31 -25.62 25.81 -25.93
C GLU A 31 -24.92 25.37 -27.22
N TYR A 32 -24.67 24.07 -27.38
CA TYR A 32 -23.95 23.50 -28.54
C TYR A 32 -24.85 22.72 -29.51
N GLY A 33 -26.16 22.59 -29.20
CA GLY A 33 -27.15 21.98 -30.10
C GLY A 33 -26.98 20.49 -30.36
N LEU A 34 -26.24 19.76 -29.51
CA LEU A 34 -25.98 18.33 -29.70
C LEU A 34 -27.23 17.50 -29.41
N ARG A 35 -27.61 16.65 -30.38
CA ARG A 35 -28.62 15.61 -30.17
C ARG A 35 -27.97 14.41 -29.50
N MET A 36 -28.24 14.23 -28.21
CA MET A 36 -27.71 13.13 -27.41
C MET A 36 -28.76 12.02 -27.23
N THR A 37 -28.33 10.76 -27.18
CA THR A 37 -29.17 9.64 -26.72
C THR A 37 -29.07 9.50 -25.21
N LYS A 38 -30.01 8.76 -24.60
CA LYS A 38 -29.96 8.47 -23.15
C LYS A 38 -28.66 7.77 -22.73
N GLU A 39 -28.07 6.94 -23.60
CA GLU A 39 -26.79 6.29 -23.31
C GLU A 39 -25.67 7.33 -23.21
N VAL A 40 -25.56 8.23 -24.18
CA VAL A 40 -24.51 9.28 -24.19
C VAL A 40 -24.69 10.26 -23.04
N GLU A 41 -25.93 10.57 -22.64
CA GLU A 41 -26.20 11.36 -21.43
C GLU A 41 -25.70 10.67 -20.17
N GLY A 42 -25.89 9.35 -20.07
CA GLY A 42 -25.33 8.54 -18.99
C GLY A 42 -23.80 8.59 -18.98
N GLU A 43 -23.17 8.35 -20.13
CA GLU A 43 -21.71 8.37 -20.23
C GLU A 43 -21.10 9.73 -19.88
N VAL A 44 -21.70 10.84 -20.31
CA VAL A 44 -21.23 12.19 -19.96
C VAL A 44 -21.47 12.50 -18.47
N THR A 45 -22.53 11.93 -17.88
CA THR A 45 -22.82 12.11 -16.46
C THR A 45 -21.82 11.36 -15.59
N ASP A 46 -21.47 10.13 -15.98
CA ASP A 46 -20.56 9.24 -15.26
C ASP A 46 -19.08 9.52 -15.57
N MET A 47 -18.81 10.41 -16.53
CA MET A 47 -17.46 10.76 -16.96
C MET A 47 -16.67 11.39 -15.81
N CYS A 48 -15.69 10.65 -15.30
CA CYS A 48 -14.66 11.21 -14.44
C CYS A 48 -13.76 12.17 -15.24
N THR A 49 -13.27 13.23 -14.60
CA THR A 49 -12.33 14.15 -15.23
C THR A 49 -10.98 13.45 -15.47
N TYR A 50 -10.17 14.00 -16.39
CA TYR A 50 -8.83 13.47 -16.62
C TYR A 50 -7.96 13.53 -15.35
N ALA A 51 -8.08 14.58 -14.55
CA ALA A 51 -7.38 14.70 -13.27
C ALA A 51 -7.80 13.59 -12.29
N THR A 52 -9.11 13.35 -12.13
CA THR A 52 -9.62 12.26 -11.28
C THR A 52 -9.13 10.89 -11.76
N ALA A 53 -9.10 10.65 -13.08
CA ALA A 53 -8.57 9.40 -13.63
C ALA A 53 -7.07 9.21 -13.32
N MET A 54 -6.27 10.29 -13.42
CA MET A 54 -4.85 10.26 -13.08
C MET A 54 -4.60 10.09 -11.59
N GLU A 55 -5.38 10.76 -10.75
CA GLU A 55 -5.34 10.61 -9.29
C GLU A 55 -5.65 9.16 -8.89
N ASN A 56 -6.76 8.60 -9.38
CA ASN A 56 -7.16 7.21 -9.11
C ASN A 56 -6.05 6.22 -9.51
N LYS A 57 -5.45 6.41 -10.69
CA LYS A 57 -4.32 5.58 -11.14
C LYS A 57 -3.09 5.73 -10.25
N GLY A 58 -2.84 6.94 -9.74
CA GLY A 58 -1.78 7.21 -8.77
C GLY A 58 -2.02 6.49 -7.45
N VAL A 59 -3.24 6.59 -6.91
CA VAL A 59 -3.68 5.92 -5.68
C VAL A 59 -3.57 4.42 -5.82
N GLU A 60 -4.08 3.84 -6.91
CA GLU A 60 -4.03 2.39 -7.17
C GLU A 60 -2.57 1.89 -7.20
N LYS A 61 -1.68 2.61 -7.90
CA LYS A 61 -0.24 2.29 -7.91
C LYS A 61 0.37 2.42 -6.53
N GLY A 62 0.05 3.48 -5.79
CA GLY A 62 0.55 3.71 -4.44
C GLY A 62 0.15 2.59 -3.48
N ILE A 63 -1.12 2.17 -3.51
CA ILE A 63 -1.63 1.03 -2.74
C ILE A 63 -0.92 -0.26 -3.14
N GLY A 64 -0.74 -0.50 -4.45
CA GLY A 64 -0.04 -1.68 -4.96
C GLY A 64 1.39 -1.78 -4.42
N ILE A 65 2.17 -0.70 -4.57
CA ILE A 65 3.56 -0.62 -4.08
C ILE A 65 3.60 -0.77 -2.56
N GLY A 66 2.75 -0.03 -1.84
CA GLY A 66 2.71 -0.06 -0.37
C GLY A 66 2.37 -1.45 0.17
N ARG A 67 1.45 -2.17 -0.47
CA ARG A 67 1.09 -3.54 -0.07
C ARG A 67 2.22 -4.52 -0.31
N GLU A 68 2.86 -4.47 -1.47
CA GLU A 68 3.98 -5.35 -1.82
C GLU A 68 5.15 -5.14 -0.85
N GLN A 69 5.61 -3.90 -0.70
CA GLN A 69 6.72 -3.56 0.20
C GLN A 69 6.38 -3.88 1.66
N GLY A 70 5.15 -3.58 2.09
CA GLY A 70 4.71 -3.85 3.46
C GLY A 70 4.72 -5.35 3.79
N ILE A 71 4.28 -6.20 2.86
CA ILE A 71 4.30 -7.65 3.03
C ILE A 71 5.74 -8.17 3.07
N ASP A 72 6.60 -7.74 2.15
CA ASP A 72 7.97 -8.24 2.09
C ASP A 72 8.79 -7.83 3.32
N ILE A 73 8.74 -6.55 3.69
CA ILE A 73 9.41 -6.04 4.91
C ILE A 73 8.85 -6.75 6.15
N GLY A 74 7.52 -6.84 6.26
CA GLY A 74 6.86 -7.47 7.40
C GLY A 74 7.22 -8.95 7.53
N ARG A 75 7.30 -9.69 6.41
CA ARG A 75 7.69 -11.09 6.40
C ARG A 75 9.16 -11.27 6.78
N GLU A 76 10.07 -10.50 6.18
CA GLU A 76 11.50 -10.61 6.45
C GLU A 76 11.82 -10.29 7.91
N GLN A 77 11.33 -9.16 8.41
CA GLN A 77 11.52 -8.76 9.80
C GLN A 77 10.82 -9.72 10.77
N GLY A 78 9.59 -10.14 10.46
CA GLY A 78 8.82 -11.04 11.31
C GLY A 78 9.49 -12.41 11.45
N ILE A 79 10.00 -12.99 10.36
CA ILE A 79 10.75 -14.26 10.40
C ILE A 79 12.05 -14.09 11.19
N GLY A 80 12.80 -13.00 10.97
CA GLY A 80 14.05 -12.74 11.69
C GLY A 80 13.84 -12.61 13.20
N ILE A 81 12.88 -11.78 13.61
CA ILE A 81 12.53 -11.58 15.02
C ILE A 81 12.03 -12.89 15.65
N GLY A 82 11.15 -13.62 14.95
CA GLY A 82 10.59 -14.88 15.44
C GLY A 82 11.66 -15.96 15.61
N LEU A 83 12.60 -16.07 14.67
CA LEU A 83 13.69 -17.03 14.73
C LEU A 83 14.63 -16.73 15.91
N GLU A 84 15.00 -15.46 16.11
CA GLU A 84 15.86 -15.06 17.24
C GLU A 84 15.15 -15.23 18.59
N ALA A 85 13.86 -14.88 18.66
CA ALA A 85 13.06 -15.14 19.86
C ALA A 85 12.97 -16.64 20.19
N GLY A 86 12.76 -17.49 19.17
CA GLY A 86 12.70 -18.94 19.31
C GLY A 86 14.03 -19.54 19.75
N LYS A 87 15.15 -19.12 19.14
CA LYS A 87 16.50 -19.54 19.55
C LYS A 87 16.78 -19.19 21.00
N ARG A 88 16.48 -17.94 21.39
CA ARG A 88 16.68 -17.47 22.76
C ARG A 88 15.84 -18.27 23.76
N ALA A 89 14.55 -18.46 23.48
CA ALA A 89 13.66 -19.22 24.34
C ALA A 89 14.13 -20.67 24.53
N LEU A 90 14.60 -21.31 23.45
CA LEU A 90 15.17 -22.66 23.51
C LEU A 90 16.41 -22.71 24.42
N VAL A 91 17.34 -21.77 24.26
CA VAL A 91 18.56 -21.69 25.09
C VAL A 91 18.20 -21.45 26.57
N GLU A 92 17.28 -20.52 26.84
CA GLU A 92 16.81 -20.25 28.21
C GLU A 92 16.24 -21.52 28.87
N GLU A 93 15.44 -22.30 28.14
CA GLU A 93 14.85 -23.54 28.65
C GLU A 93 15.89 -24.64 28.90
N MET A 94 16.86 -24.79 27.99
CA MET A 94 17.96 -25.75 28.15
C MET A 94 18.86 -25.41 29.34
N LEU A 95 19.13 -24.12 29.57
CA LEU A 95 19.88 -23.63 30.72
C LEU A 95 19.13 -23.89 32.03
N ARG A 96 17.81 -23.61 32.08
CA ARG A 96 16.96 -23.90 33.25
C ARG A 96 16.88 -25.39 33.55
N SER A 97 16.94 -26.22 32.51
CA SER A 97 17.02 -27.69 32.64
C SER A 97 18.39 -28.19 33.12
N GLY A 98 19.34 -27.29 33.39
CA GLY A 98 20.67 -27.61 33.93
C GLY A 98 21.70 -28.05 32.90
N MET A 99 21.45 -27.85 31.60
CA MET A 99 22.42 -28.19 30.56
C MET A 99 23.59 -27.19 30.54
N ALA A 100 24.81 -27.70 30.33
CA ALA A 100 26.00 -26.86 30.30
C ALA A 100 26.02 -25.97 29.04
N PRO A 101 26.45 -24.69 29.14
CA PRO A 101 26.53 -23.78 28.00
C PRO A 101 27.31 -24.30 26.79
N GLN A 102 28.36 -25.09 27.01
CA GLN A 102 29.17 -25.69 25.95
C GLN A 102 28.40 -26.75 25.15
N ASP A 103 27.58 -27.55 25.85
CA ASP A 103 26.76 -28.59 25.23
C ASP A 103 25.59 -27.97 24.44
N ILE A 104 25.00 -26.88 24.95
CA ILE A 104 23.97 -26.11 24.25
C ILE A 104 24.55 -25.46 22.98
N SER A 105 25.71 -24.79 23.09
CA SER A 105 26.41 -24.20 21.95
C SER A 105 26.66 -25.22 20.84
N SER A 106 27.17 -26.40 21.21
CA SER A 106 27.45 -27.49 20.27
C SER A 106 26.19 -28.09 19.67
N SER A 107 25.16 -28.36 20.49
CA SER A 107 23.92 -29.03 20.07
C SER A 107 23.04 -28.14 19.20
N CYS A 108 22.93 -26.85 19.57
CA CYS A 108 22.12 -25.87 18.85
C CYS A 108 22.89 -25.15 17.74
N LYS A 109 24.20 -25.41 17.58
CA LYS A 109 25.10 -24.74 16.64
C LYS A 109 25.08 -23.21 16.81
N LEU A 110 25.10 -22.78 18.07
CA LEU A 110 25.14 -21.37 18.46
C LEU A 110 26.54 -21.01 18.96
N SER A 111 26.93 -19.74 18.87
CA SER A 111 28.19 -19.31 19.47
C SER A 111 28.13 -19.45 20.99
N LEU A 112 29.26 -19.83 21.60
CA LEU A 112 29.33 -19.95 23.05
C LEU A 112 29.05 -18.59 23.72
N ASP A 113 29.54 -17.50 23.14
CA ASP A 113 29.29 -16.14 23.63
C ASP A 113 27.79 -15.81 23.70
N TYR A 114 27.02 -16.16 22.67
CA TYR A 114 25.57 -15.95 22.65
C TYR A 114 24.86 -16.72 23.78
N VAL A 115 25.25 -17.98 24.00
CA VAL A 115 24.68 -18.80 25.08
C VAL A 115 25.04 -18.22 26.45
N LEU A 116 26.29 -17.77 26.64
CA LEU A 116 26.75 -17.15 27.88
C LEU A 116 26.07 -15.81 28.16
N GLU A 117 25.78 -15.01 27.12
CA GLU A 117 25.00 -13.77 27.27
C GLU A 117 23.59 -14.05 27.78
N ILE A 118 22.92 -15.07 27.23
CA ILE A 118 21.60 -15.49 27.71
C ILE A 118 21.68 -16.01 29.15
N GLN A 119 22.68 -16.82 29.48
CA GLN A 119 22.88 -17.35 30.82
C GLN A 119 23.02 -16.25 31.87
N LYS A 120 23.80 -15.19 31.58
CA LYS A 120 23.90 -14.01 32.45
C LYS A 120 22.52 -13.38 32.71
N GLY A 121 21.67 -13.30 31.69
CA GLY A 121 20.33 -12.75 31.80
C GLY A 121 19.34 -13.62 32.58
N VAL A 122 19.53 -14.95 32.59
CA VAL A 122 18.70 -15.89 33.39
C VAL A 122 19.07 -15.81 34.87
N LEU A 123 20.37 -15.81 35.19
CA LEU A 123 20.88 -15.75 36.58
C LEU A 123 20.57 -14.43 37.32
N VAL A 124 20.22 -13.36 36.58
CA VAL A 124 19.83 -12.06 37.15
C VAL A 124 18.32 -11.97 37.43
N LYS A 125 17.52 -12.89 36.88
CA LYS A 125 16.06 -12.92 37.03
C LYS A 125 15.56 -13.87 38.12
N GLU A 126 16.45 -14.69 38.68
CA GLU A 126 16.21 -15.54 39.86
C GLU A 126 16.69 -14.85 41.14
#